data_AF-A0AAV2P1T3-F1
#
_entry.id   AF-A0AAV2P1T3-F1
#
_cell.length_a   1.000
_cell.length_b   1.000
_cell.length_c   1.000
_cell.angle_alpha   90.00
_cell.angle_beta   90.00
_cell.angle_gamma   90.00
#
_symmetry.space_group_name_H-M   'P 1'
#
loop_
_entity.id
_entity.type
_entity.pdbx_description
1 polymer ?
#
loop_
_entity_poly.entity_id
_entity_poly.type
_entity_poly.pdbx_seq_one_letter_code
_entity_poly.pdbx_strand_id
1 'polypeptide(L)'
;MPANAYNYQRVHTRVLNYCWRRKWAFLIVLTSCIIVIALFTRYPIVHEANITERDTYLDDVPEDLYKTVLRTWYNFSAGEKWYNKKNISALNPKVYHDLLTDIRQNWIIWNYNSNKSYILQEPDVKDPSMGQSTVIREIFNDKKNGFFIECGAYDGETRSNTLYLEQFSGWSGLLIEADPINFTKMLQKNRRAYLSPTCLSIIKSPIVASFLMARNVGRLHDPENTTENVPANTLDVAYTGEHIHVQCLPLILYIAALGVKTIDYFSLDVEGNEIDVLETIPFNEVDIKALSVEYIHNAKGRKYLIDMMEQRGYYVYSFVEQLDNLANDIIFIKRDM
;
A
#
# COMPACT_ATOMS: atom_id res chain seq x y z
N MET A 1 -107.28 -4.09 -19.30
CA MET A 1 -107.52 -2.86 -18.51
C MET A 1 -106.22 -2.48 -17.79
N PRO A 2 -105.94 -1.18 -17.56
CA PRO A 2 -104.63 -0.57 -17.80
C PRO A 2 -103.68 -0.51 -16.58
N ALA A 3 -102.51 0.07 -16.86
CA ALA A 3 -101.52 0.73 -15.98
C ALA A 3 -100.27 -0.09 -15.61
N ASN A 4 -99.11 0.36 -16.11
CA ASN A 4 -97.93 0.58 -15.27
C ASN A 4 -96.87 1.43 -15.98
N ALA A 5 -96.42 2.46 -15.28
CA ALA A 5 -95.43 3.44 -15.68
C ALA A 5 -94.00 2.88 -15.56
N TYR A 6 -93.13 3.29 -16.49
CA TYR A 6 -91.75 2.85 -16.62
C TYR A 6 -90.78 3.61 -15.69
N ASN A 7 -89.92 2.80 -15.04
CA ASN A 7 -88.57 3.01 -14.53
C ASN A 7 -87.82 4.31 -14.90
N TYR A 8 -87.28 5.00 -13.88
CA TYR A 8 -85.97 5.66 -13.94
C TYR A 8 -85.21 5.41 -12.63
N GLN A 9 -84.27 4.46 -12.71
CA GLN A 9 -83.31 4.09 -11.67
C GLN A 9 -81.89 4.31 -12.24
N ARG A 10 -80.94 4.68 -11.37
CA ARG A 10 -79.47 4.76 -11.56
C ARG A 10 -78.86 6.04 -12.17
N VAL A 11 -78.54 7.04 -11.33
CA VAL A 11 -77.30 7.84 -11.48
C VAL A 11 -76.68 8.29 -10.13
N HIS A 12 -77.42 8.38 -9.03
CA HIS A 12 -76.96 9.20 -7.89
C HIS A 12 -75.97 8.58 -6.85
N THR A 13 -75.60 7.30 -6.93
CA THR A 13 -74.82 6.63 -5.85
C THR A 13 -73.32 6.46 -6.10
N ARG A 14 -72.78 6.85 -7.26
CA ARG A 14 -71.32 6.73 -7.56
C ARG A 14 -70.48 7.98 -7.29
N VAL A 15 -71.09 9.17 -7.13
CA VAL A 15 -70.35 10.44 -7.03
C VAL A 15 -69.90 10.76 -5.60
N LEU A 16 -70.63 10.29 -4.57
CA LEU A 16 -70.32 10.61 -3.17
C LEU A 16 -69.08 9.91 -2.60
N ASN A 17 -68.74 8.70 -3.04
CA ASN A 17 -67.55 7.97 -2.56
C ASN A 17 -66.22 8.42 -3.20
N TYR A 18 -66.27 9.20 -4.29
CA TYR A 18 -65.07 9.69 -4.98
C TYR A 18 -64.51 10.98 -4.33
N CYS A 19 -65.39 11.87 -3.86
CA CYS A 19 -64.99 13.14 -3.25
C CYS A 19 -64.43 12.99 -1.81
N TRP A 20 -64.85 11.98 -1.04
CA TRP A 20 -64.34 11.75 0.32
C TRP A 20 -62.91 11.18 0.32
N ARG A 21 -62.55 10.31 -0.61
CA ARG A 21 -61.20 9.72 -0.71
C ARG A 21 -60.11 10.75 -1.06
N ARG A 22 -60.43 11.80 -1.84
CA ARG A 22 -59.48 12.87 -2.20
C ARG A 22 -59.10 13.78 -1.03
N LYS A 23 -60.01 14.03 -0.08
CA LYS A 23 -59.71 14.88 1.09
C LYS A 23 -58.72 14.21 2.06
N TRP A 24 -58.85 12.90 2.27
CA TRP A 24 -57.92 12.12 3.09
C TRP A 24 -56.55 11.93 2.41
N ALA A 25 -56.52 11.73 1.09
CA ALA A 25 -55.26 11.67 0.35
C ALA A 25 -54.48 12.99 0.43
N PHE A 26 -55.16 14.14 0.33
CA PHE A 26 -54.53 15.45 0.52
C PHE A 26 -54.00 15.65 1.94
N LEU A 27 -54.76 15.23 2.97
CA LEU A 27 -54.33 15.36 4.35
C LEU A 27 -53.10 14.49 4.66
N ILE A 28 -53.04 13.26 4.11
CA ILE A 28 -51.91 12.33 4.26
C ILE A 28 -50.65 12.84 3.54
N VAL A 29 -50.80 13.43 2.35
CA VAL A 29 -49.69 14.06 1.64
C VAL A 29 -49.18 15.29 2.39
N LEU A 30 -50.08 16.10 2.96
CA LEU A 30 -49.68 17.28 3.72
C LEU A 30 -48.94 16.90 5.02
N THR A 31 -49.43 15.89 5.76
CA THR A 31 -48.78 15.44 7.00
C THR A 31 -47.44 14.74 6.73
N SER A 32 -47.33 13.96 5.64
CA SER A 32 -46.05 13.37 5.24
C SER A 32 -45.03 14.42 4.76
N CYS A 33 -45.45 15.45 4.02
CA CYS A 33 -44.56 16.57 3.67
C CYS A 33 -44.08 17.33 4.92
N ILE A 34 -44.93 17.56 5.92
CA ILE A 34 -44.54 18.23 7.17
C ILE A 34 -43.57 17.36 7.98
N ILE A 35 -43.76 16.04 8.04
CA ILE A 35 -42.84 15.11 8.70
C ILE A 35 -41.48 15.07 7.98
N VAL A 36 -41.48 15.06 6.65
CA VAL A 36 -40.24 15.11 5.85
C VAL A 36 -39.51 16.44 6.07
N ILE A 37 -40.22 17.57 6.06
CA ILE A 37 -39.62 18.88 6.35
C ILE A 37 -39.09 18.94 7.80
N ALA A 38 -39.82 18.38 8.78
CA ALA A 38 -39.37 18.31 10.16
C ALA A 38 -38.18 17.36 10.38
N LEU A 39 -38.04 16.31 9.56
CA LEU A 39 -36.85 15.46 9.52
C LEU A 39 -35.68 16.23 8.89
N PHE A 40 -35.89 16.95 7.79
CA PHE A 40 -34.86 17.78 7.15
C PHE A 40 -34.40 18.97 7.99
N THR A 41 -35.25 19.52 8.89
CA THR A 41 -34.86 20.60 9.81
C THR A 41 -34.28 20.10 11.15
N ARG A 42 -34.40 18.80 11.45
CA ARG A 42 -33.78 18.16 12.63
C ARG A 42 -32.44 17.49 12.34
N TYR A 43 -32.11 17.27 11.08
CA TYR A 43 -30.72 17.03 10.70
C TYR A 43 -30.01 18.39 10.69
N PRO A 44 -29.00 18.61 11.54
CA PRO A 44 -28.14 19.77 11.33
C PRO A 44 -27.59 19.63 9.92
N ILE A 45 -27.85 20.62 9.08
CA ILE A 45 -27.01 20.85 7.90
C ILE A 45 -25.62 21.06 8.49
N VAL A 46 -24.82 20.01 8.48
CA VAL A 46 -23.38 20.13 8.68
C VAL A 46 -22.94 20.94 7.48
N HIS A 47 -22.86 22.26 7.66
CA HIS A 47 -21.92 23.04 6.90
C HIS A 47 -20.58 22.38 7.20
N GLU A 48 -20.09 21.54 6.28
CA GLU A 48 -18.67 21.28 6.16
C GLU A 48 -18.05 22.66 6.04
N ALA A 49 -17.60 23.19 7.17
CA ALA A 49 -16.55 24.17 7.15
C ALA A 49 -15.47 23.52 6.30
N ASN A 50 -15.05 24.20 5.24
CA ASN A 50 -13.79 23.92 4.56
C ASN A 50 -12.68 24.12 5.61
N ILE A 51 -12.53 23.13 6.50
CA ILE A 51 -11.33 22.91 7.25
C ILE A 51 -10.37 22.47 6.16
N THR A 52 -9.58 23.42 5.68
CA THR A 52 -8.37 23.10 4.96
C THR A 52 -7.51 22.35 5.98
N GLU A 53 -7.64 21.02 6.00
CA GLU A 53 -6.75 20.18 6.79
C GLU A 53 -5.34 20.53 6.33
N ARG A 54 -4.53 21.01 7.28
CA ARG A 54 -3.14 21.34 7.01
C ARG A 54 -2.47 20.08 6.47
N ASP A 55 -1.80 20.20 5.33
CA ASP A 55 -0.95 19.14 4.81
C ASP A 55 0.20 18.87 5.79
N THR A 56 0.16 17.71 6.46
CA THR A 56 1.18 17.24 7.40
C THR A 56 2.24 16.34 6.77
N TYR A 57 2.23 16.17 5.44
CA TYR A 57 3.13 15.23 4.76
C TYR A 57 4.60 15.56 4.98
N LEU A 58 4.94 16.84 5.00
CA LEU A 58 6.28 17.34 5.24
C LEU A 58 6.56 17.61 6.73
N ASP A 59 5.61 17.36 7.63
CA ASP A 59 5.88 17.46 9.05
C ASP A 59 7.00 16.46 9.42
N ASP A 60 7.88 16.89 10.32
CA ASP A 60 9.05 16.15 10.79
C ASP A 60 10.09 15.77 9.71
N VAL A 61 10.13 16.51 8.60
CA VAL A 61 11.16 16.36 7.56
C VAL A 61 12.15 17.54 7.63
N PRO A 62 13.37 17.34 8.17
CA PRO A 62 14.37 18.40 8.20
C PRO A 62 14.78 18.80 6.78
N GLU A 63 14.62 20.08 6.43
CA GLU A 63 14.83 20.59 5.07
C GLU A 63 16.23 20.28 4.53
N ASP A 64 17.28 20.46 5.34
CA ASP A 64 18.66 20.17 4.95
C ASP A 64 18.92 18.68 4.71
N LEU A 65 18.28 17.82 5.49
CA LEU A 65 18.38 16.36 5.32
C LEU A 65 17.66 15.94 4.03
N TYR A 66 16.45 16.46 3.80
CA TYR A 66 15.69 16.18 2.58
C TYR A 66 16.42 16.64 1.32
N LYS A 67 16.98 17.85 1.31
CA LYS A 67 17.84 18.34 0.22
C LYS A 67 19.05 17.44 -0.01
N THR A 68 19.64 16.91 1.06
CA THR A 68 20.75 15.96 0.97
C THR A 68 20.31 14.63 0.36
N VAL A 69 19.14 14.11 0.76
CA VAL A 69 18.53 12.90 0.20
C VAL A 69 18.29 13.08 -1.30
N LEU A 70 17.60 14.15 -1.71
CA LEU A 70 17.32 14.44 -3.12
C LEU A 70 18.58 14.55 -3.96
N ARG A 71 19.58 15.31 -3.48
CA ARG A 71 20.85 15.49 -4.18
C ARG A 71 21.63 14.17 -4.34
N THR A 72 21.52 13.27 -3.36
CA THR A 72 22.30 12.03 -3.33
C THR A 72 21.66 10.92 -4.15
N TRP A 73 20.34 10.73 -4.01
CA TRP A 73 19.64 9.55 -4.53
C TRP A 73 18.51 9.83 -5.53
N TYR A 74 18.22 11.10 -5.84
CA TYR A 74 17.14 11.46 -6.76
C TYR A 74 17.55 12.48 -7.83
N ASN A 75 18.85 12.80 -7.91
CA ASN A 75 19.37 13.72 -8.92
C ASN A 75 19.93 12.97 -10.14
N PHE A 76 19.10 12.82 -11.18
CA PHE A 76 19.46 12.13 -12.43
C PHE A 76 20.15 13.03 -13.47
N SER A 77 20.31 14.33 -13.18
CA SER A 77 20.92 15.29 -14.12
C SER A 77 22.45 15.27 -14.15
N ALA A 78 23.10 14.56 -13.21
CA ALA A 78 24.56 14.59 -13.00
C ALA A 78 25.35 13.45 -13.68
N GLY A 79 24.78 12.78 -14.68
CA GLY A 79 25.56 12.06 -15.70
C GLY A 79 26.07 10.65 -15.39
N GLU A 80 26.38 10.21 -14.17
CA GLU A 80 26.86 8.81 -13.96
C GLU A 80 26.84 8.37 -12.49
N LYS A 81 25.73 7.79 -12.00
CA LYS A 81 25.64 6.96 -10.76
C LYS A 81 24.46 5.97 -10.77
N TRP A 82 24.00 5.57 -11.96
CA TRP A 82 22.69 4.92 -12.13
C TRP A 82 22.82 3.72 -13.06
N TYR A 83 22.23 2.59 -12.67
CA TYR A 83 22.49 1.30 -13.33
C TYR A 83 21.54 0.99 -14.49
N ASN A 84 20.84 2.01 -15.01
CA ASN A 84 19.77 1.85 -15.99
C ASN A 84 20.20 0.94 -17.14
N LYS A 85 19.46 -0.15 -17.36
CA LYS A 85 19.69 -1.14 -18.43
C LYS A 85 21.03 -1.88 -18.37
N LYS A 86 21.74 -1.91 -17.24
CA LYS A 86 22.86 -2.86 -17.07
C LYS A 86 22.31 -4.28 -17.09
N ASN A 87 22.59 -5.02 -18.17
CA ASN A 87 22.24 -6.44 -18.26
C ASN A 87 23.11 -7.24 -17.30
N ILE A 88 22.60 -7.49 -16.10
CA ILE A 88 23.31 -8.19 -15.02
C ILE A 88 23.82 -9.56 -15.48
N SER A 89 22.98 -10.30 -16.21
CA SER A 89 23.26 -11.66 -16.67
C SER A 89 24.41 -11.75 -17.68
N ALA A 90 24.77 -10.63 -18.32
CA ALA A 90 25.87 -10.55 -19.28
C ALA A 90 27.17 -10.00 -18.65
N LEU A 91 27.16 -9.63 -17.36
CA LEU A 91 28.34 -9.11 -16.69
C LEU A 91 29.35 -10.22 -16.40
N ASN A 92 30.62 -9.95 -16.68
CA ASN A 92 31.68 -10.84 -16.21
C ASN A 92 31.78 -10.78 -14.66
N PRO A 93 32.40 -11.78 -14.01
CA PRO A 93 32.44 -11.87 -12.55
C PRO A 93 33.03 -10.64 -11.85
N LYS A 94 34.06 -10.02 -12.45
CA LYS A 94 34.69 -8.81 -11.89
C LYS A 94 33.72 -7.63 -11.91
N VAL A 95 33.09 -7.36 -13.05
CA VAL A 95 32.14 -6.25 -13.20
C VAL A 95 30.89 -6.47 -12.34
N TYR A 96 30.44 -7.71 -12.19
CA TYR A 96 29.37 -8.05 -11.27
C TYR A 96 29.76 -7.78 -9.81
N HIS A 97 30.99 -8.15 -9.40
CA HIS A 97 31.49 -7.85 -8.06
C HIS A 97 31.64 -6.33 -7.81
N ASP A 98 32.14 -5.58 -8.79
CA ASP A 98 32.24 -4.13 -8.73
C ASP A 98 30.84 -3.49 -8.58
N LEU A 99 29.84 -4.00 -9.32
CA LEU A 99 28.44 -3.58 -9.19
C LEU A 99 27.89 -3.84 -7.78
N LEU A 100 28.09 -5.04 -7.22
CA LEU A 100 27.62 -5.36 -5.86
C LEU A 100 28.29 -4.48 -4.81
N THR A 101 29.59 -4.20 -4.97
CA THR A 101 30.34 -3.32 -4.08
C THR A 101 29.78 -1.90 -4.13
N ASP A 102 29.51 -1.39 -5.33
CA ASP A 102 28.96 -0.06 -5.54
C ASP A 102 27.53 0.07 -4.96
N ILE A 103 26.67 -0.95 -5.17
CA ILE A 103 25.35 -1.03 -4.53
C ILE A 103 25.49 -1.02 -3.01
N ARG A 104 26.36 -1.86 -2.47
CA ARG A 104 26.55 -1.96 -1.03
C ARG A 104 27.00 -0.65 -0.40
N GLN A 105 27.82 0.13 -1.09
CA GLN A 105 28.39 1.38 -0.59
C GLN A 105 27.46 2.58 -0.78
N ASN A 106 26.73 2.65 -1.89
CA ASN A 106 26.00 3.86 -2.27
C ASN A 106 24.48 3.74 -2.13
N TRP A 107 23.96 2.51 -2.09
CA TRP A 107 22.52 2.22 -2.13
C TRP A 107 21.99 1.53 -0.88
N ILE A 108 22.86 0.96 -0.04
CA ILE A 108 22.46 0.24 1.18
C ILE A 108 23.08 0.90 2.40
N ILE A 109 22.27 1.65 3.15
CA ILE A 109 22.71 2.51 4.24
C ILE A 109 22.54 1.81 5.57
N TRP A 110 23.55 1.91 6.45
CA TRP A 110 23.45 1.49 7.85
C TRP A 110 23.64 2.71 8.74
N ASN A 111 22.54 3.24 9.30
CA ASN A 111 22.56 4.42 10.16
C ASN A 111 22.30 4.10 11.65
N TYR A 112 22.20 2.81 11.98
CA TYR A 112 21.93 2.38 13.35
C TYR A 112 23.09 2.71 14.29
N ASN A 113 22.76 3.34 15.41
CA ASN A 113 23.67 3.61 16.50
C ASN A 113 23.18 2.88 17.77
N SER A 114 23.95 1.89 18.22
CA SER A 114 23.63 1.07 19.40
C SER A 114 23.59 1.85 20.72
N ASN A 115 24.17 3.05 20.76
CA ASN A 115 24.16 3.91 21.95
C ASN A 115 22.95 4.85 21.99
N LYS A 116 22.07 4.80 20.97
CA LYS A 116 20.84 5.58 20.90
C LYS A 116 19.64 4.65 20.90
N SER A 117 18.56 5.08 21.56
CA SER A 117 17.26 4.42 21.45
C SER A 117 16.66 4.62 20.06
N TYR A 118 15.61 3.86 19.76
CA TYR A 118 14.72 4.17 18.64
C TYR A 118 14.10 5.56 18.82
N ILE A 119 13.93 6.28 17.73
CA ILE A 119 13.29 7.61 17.72
C ILE A 119 11.95 7.44 17.00
N LEU A 120 10.96 6.97 17.76
CA LEU A 120 9.62 6.65 17.26
C LEU A 120 8.63 7.79 17.54
N GLN A 121 7.66 8.02 16.65
CA GLN A 121 6.53 8.94 16.90
C GLN A 121 5.56 8.36 17.92
N GLU A 122 5.30 7.06 17.85
CA GLU A 122 4.37 6.32 18.69
C GLU A 122 5.11 5.21 19.48
N PRO A 123 6.04 5.56 20.40
CA PRO A 123 6.88 4.59 21.09
C PRO A 123 6.11 3.59 21.99
N ASP A 124 4.87 3.92 22.35
CA ASP A 124 4.00 3.05 23.15
C ASP A 124 3.32 1.95 22.31
N VAL A 125 3.28 2.12 20.97
CA VAL A 125 2.74 1.12 20.05
C VAL A 125 3.80 0.05 19.79
N LYS A 126 3.64 -1.11 20.42
CA LYS A 126 4.62 -2.20 20.32
C LYS A 126 4.65 -2.86 18.95
N ASP A 127 3.47 -3.13 18.39
CA ASP A 127 3.31 -3.74 17.07
C ASP A 127 2.50 -2.76 16.22
N PRO A 128 3.15 -1.95 15.37
CA PRO A 128 2.44 -1.05 14.48
C PRO A 128 1.85 -1.77 13.26
N SER A 129 2.21 -3.04 13.01
CA SER A 129 1.65 -3.80 11.89
C SER A 129 0.14 -4.00 12.05
N MET A 130 -0.55 -4.28 10.96
CA MET A 130 -1.99 -4.53 10.96
C MET A 130 -2.34 -6.02 11.19
N GLY A 131 -1.39 -6.79 11.71
CA GLY A 131 -1.52 -8.22 11.99
C GLY A 131 -0.47 -9.10 11.32
N GLN A 132 0.25 -8.58 10.33
CA GLN A 132 1.30 -9.30 9.60
C GLN A 132 2.38 -9.80 10.57
N SER A 133 2.89 -8.94 11.45
CA SER A 133 3.95 -9.34 12.38
C SER A 133 3.49 -10.44 13.34
N THR A 134 2.22 -10.41 13.77
CA THR A 134 1.62 -11.44 14.62
C THR A 134 1.60 -12.80 13.93
N VAL A 135 1.16 -12.86 12.67
CA VAL A 135 1.15 -14.11 11.89
C VAL A 135 2.57 -14.63 11.66
N ILE A 136 3.53 -13.75 11.34
CA ILE A 136 4.93 -14.14 11.16
C ILE A 136 5.54 -14.72 12.44
N ARG A 137 5.22 -14.16 13.60
CA ARG A 137 5.67 -14.70 14.89
C ARG A 137 5.08 -16.07 15.18
N GLU A 138 3.82 -16.30 14.85
CA GLU A 138 3.18 -17.62 14.96
C GLU A 138 3.90 -18.65 14.08
N ILE A 139 4.12 -18.31 12.80
CA ILE A 139 4.78 -19.17 11.82
C ILE A 139 6.17 -19.62 12.30
N PHE A 140 6.94 -18.68 12.85
CA PHE A 140 8.32 -18.95 13.31
C PHE A 140 8.43 -19.27 14.80
N ASN A 141 7.30 -19.50 15.50
CA ASN A 141 7.28 -19.77 16.94
C ASN A 141 8.14 -18.78 17.74
N ASP A 142 7.90 -17.48 17.53
CA ASP A 142 8.62 -16.35 18.14
C ASP A 142 10.16 -16.44 17.99
N LYS A 143 10.65 -16.99 16.86
CA LYS A 143 12.07 -17.06 16.50
C LYS A 143 12.79 -15.75 16.78
N LYS A 144 14.01 -15.86 17.31
CA LYS A 144 14.92 -14.74 17.52
C LYS A 144 15.97 -14.66 16.42
N ASN A 145 16.47 -13.44 16.19
CA ASN A 145 17.58 -13.16 15.27
C ASN A 145 17.33 -13.61 13.82
N GLY A 146 16.10 -13.43 13.32
CA GLY A 146 15.80 -13.63 11.91
C GLY A 146 16.24 -12.46 11.03
N PHE A 147 16.16 -12.65 9.72
CA PHE A 147 16.41 -11.62 8.73
C PHE A 147 15.15 -11.28 7.94
N PHE A 148 14.76 -10.01 7.89
CA PHE A 148 13.62 -9.55 7.11
C PHE A 148 14.03 -8.65 5.92
N ILE A 149 13.16 -8.58 4.92
CA ILE A 149 13.14 -7.49 3.94
C ILE A 149 11.73 -6.91 3.94
N GLU A 150 11.61 -5.60 3.95
CA GLU A 150 10.34 -4.88 3.81
C GLU A 150 10.48 -3.86 2.70
N CYS A 151 9.64 -3.97 1.67
CA CYS A 151 9.56 -3.03 0.56
C CYS A 151 8.19 -2.37 0.59
N GLY A 152 8.19 -1.02 0.57
CA GLY A 152 7.06 -0.23 1.04
C GLY A 152 7.22 0.15 2.52
N ALA A 153 8.46 0.38 2.97
CA ALA A 153 8.75 0.61 4.38
C ALA A 153 8.22 1.96 4.91
N TYR A 154 7.73 2.83 4.02
CA TYR A 154 7.16 4.13 4.33
C TYR A 154 8.12 4.95 5.22
N ASP A 155 7.64 5.50 6.34
CA ASP A 155 8.45 6.27 7.29
C ASP A 155 9.31 5.42 8.24
N GLY A 156 9.29 4.10 8.05
CA GLY A 156 10.01 3.14 8.88
C GLY A 156 9.37 2.88 10.25
N GLU A 157 8.12 3.28 10.46
CA GLU A 157 7.40 3.07 11.73
C GLU A 157 5.92 2.79 11.53
N THR A 158 5.20 3.73 10.92
CA THR A 158 3.77 3.67 10.69
C THR A 158 3.45 2.43 9.87
N ARG A 159 2.65 1.52 10.45
CA ARG A 159 2.28 0.22 9.84
C ARG A 159 3.44 -0.69 9.46
N SER A 160 4.62 -0.46 10.03
CA SER A 160 5.80 -1.29 9.78
C SER A 160 5.53 -2.75 10.14
N ASN A 161 5.66 -3.63 9.16
CA ASN A 161 5.46 -5.07 9.32
C ASN A 161 6.62 -5.74 10.07
N THR A 162 7.73 -5.01 10.25
CA THR A 162 8.98 -5.57 10.78
C THR A 162 9.47 -4.92 12.08
N LEU A 163 8.90 -3.78 12.50
CA LEU A 163 9.39 -3.06 13.68
C LEU A 163 9.32 -3.91 14.95
N TYR A 164 8.22 -4.64 15.16
CA TYR A 164 8.10 -5.55 16.31
C TYR A 164 9.18 -6.63 16.30
N LEU A 165 9.39 -7.27 15.15
CA LEU A 165 10.37 -8.35 14.96
C LEU A 165 11.80 -7.85 15.26
N GLU A 166 12.09 -6.63 14.81
CA GLU A 166 13.37 -5.95 15.05
C GLU A 166 13.57 -5.64 16.54
N GLN A 167 12.62 -4.97 17.18
CA GLN A 167 12.74 -4.47 18.55
C GLN A 167 12.70 -5.60 19.59
N PHE A 168 11.75 -6.52 19.46
CA PHE A 168 11.42 -7.49 20.51
C PHE A 168 11.90 -8.91 20.20
N SER A 169 12.17 -9.21 18.92
CA SER A 169 12.73 -10.51 18.51
C SER A 169 14.18 -10.44 18.08
N GLY A 170 14.80 -9.26 18.11
CA GLY A 170 16.20 -9.09 17.76
C GLY A 170 16.47 -9.43 16.30
N TRP A 171 15.48 -9.31 15.42
CA TRP A 171 15.70 -9.44 13.99
C TRP A 171 16.51 -8.26 13.48
N SER A 172 17.06 -8.41 12.29
CA SER A 172 17.67 -7.34 11.51
C SER A 172 17.19 -7.49 10.07
N GLY A 173 17.35 -6.47 9.24
CA GLY A 173 16.81 -6.58 7.89
C GLY A 173 17.17 -5.44 6.98
N LEU A 174 16.42 -5.32 5.89
CA LEU A 174 16.50 -4.25 4.91
C LEU A 174 15.12 -3.62 4.74
N LEU A 175 15.06 -2.29 4.86
CA LEU A 175 13.90 -1.46 4.57
C LEU A 175 14.14 -0.74 3.23
N ILE A 176 13.20 -0.88 2.31
CA ILE A 176 13.24 -0.28 0.96
C ILE A 176 12.07 0.69 0.83
N GLU A 177 12.38 1.95 0.53
CA GLU A 177 11.39 3.01 0.33
C GLU A 177 11.81 3.91 -0.85
N ALA A 178 10.90 4.15 -1.78
CA ALA A 178 11.16 4.90 -3.01
C ALA A 178 10.82 6.38 -2.89
N ASP A 179 9.96 6.74 -1.95
CA ASP A 179 9.56 8.11 -1.69
C ASP A 179 10.65 8.85 -0.88
N PRO A 180 11.24 9.93 -1.41
CA PRO A 180 12.31 10.65 -0.73
C PRO A 180 11.86 11.29 0.58
N ILE A 181 10.58 11.64 0.73
CA ILE A 181 10.02 12.23 1.97
C ILE A 181 9.95 11.16 3.04
N ASN A 182 9.32 10.01 2.73
CA ASN A 182 9.19 8.91 3.68
C ASN A 182 10.55 8.33 4.05
N PHE A 183 11.45 8.18 3.07
CA PHE A 183 12.83 7.78 3.34
C PHE A 183 13.55 8.76 4.29
N THR A 184 13.33 10.06 4.13
CA THR A 184 13.92 11.08 5.02
C THR A 184 13.39 10.96 6.45
N LYS A 185 12.10 10.65 6.62
CA LYS A 185 11.52 10.33 7.95
C LYS A 185 12.16 9.07 8.54
N MET A 186 12.30 8.02 7.74
CA MET A 186 12.90 6.75 8.14
C MET A 186 14.36 6.90 8.60
N LEU A 187 15.15 7.75 7.95
CA LEU A 187 16.55 8.03 8.35
C LEU A 187 16.68 8.52 9.80
N GLN A 188 15.64 9.15 10.35
CA GLN A 188 15.63 9.72 11.69
C GLN A 188 15.30 8.69 12.77
N LYS A 189 14.81 7.50 12.41
CA LYS A 189 14.25 6.50 13.35
C LYS A 189 15.25 5.72 14.16
N ASN A 190 16.52 5.73 13.75
CA ASN A 190 17.55 4.85 14.30
C ASN A 190 17.13 3.36 14.25
N ARG A 191 16.44 2.93 13.19
CA ARG A 191 16.09 1.52 12.93
C ARG A 191 17.37 0.68 12.88
N ARG A 192 17.34 -0.52 13.47
CA ARG A 192 18.40 -1.53 13.41
C ARG A 192 18.28 -2.38 12.14
N ALA A 193 18.20 -1.70 11.01
CA ALA A 193 18.07 -2.27 9.69
C ALA A 193 18.92 -1.50 8.69
N TYR A 194 19.25 -2.16 7.58
CA TYR A 194 19.72 -1.47 6.38
C TYR A 194 18.56 -0.69 5.77
N LEU A 195 18.87 0.46 5.15
CA LEU A 195 17.89 1.34 4.52
C LEU A 195 18.28 1.55 3.06
N SER A 196 17.31 1.57 2.13
CA SER A 196 17.55 1.80 0.71
C SER A 196 16.53 2.80 0.12
N PRO A 197 16.96 3.96 -0.43
CA PRO A 197 16.13 4.98 -1.07
C PRO A 197 15.85 4.63 -2.53
N THR A 198 15.14 3.54 -2.74
CA THR A 198 15.00 2.86 -4.04
C THR A 198 13.67 2.15 -4.13
N CYS A 199 13.32 1.66 -5.32
CA CYS A 199 12.28 0.67 -5.55
C CYS A 199 12.86 -0.73 -5.79
N LEU A 200 12.01 -1.76 -5.71
CA LEU A 200 12.30 -3.05 -6.32
C LEU A 200 12.00 -2.99 -7.81
N SER A 201 12.90 -3.54 -8.63
CA SER A 201 12.72 -3.54 -10.09
C SER A 201 11.64 -4.54 -10.50
N ILE A 202 10.77 -4.10 -11.41
CA ILE A 202 9.76 -4.93 -12.08
C ILE A 202 10.30 -5.71 -13.29
N ILE A 203 11.61 -5.59 -13.55
CA ILE A 203 12.33 -6.42 -14.53
C ILE A 203 13.61 -7.00 -13.90
N LYS A 204 14.21 -8.00 -14.54
CA LYS A 204 15.43 -8.68 -14.06
C LYS A 204 16.72 -7.84 -14.15
N SER A 205 16.62 -6.52 -14.29
CA SER A 205 17.75 -5.61 -14.42
C SER A 205 17.45 -4.30 -13.70
N PRO A 206 18.47 -3.51 -13.33
CA PRO A 206 18.26 -2.22 -12.71
C PRO A 206 17.64 -1.25 -13.72
N ILE A 207 16.69 -0.45 -13.25
CA ILE A 207 16.01 0.56 -14.05
C ILE A 207 15.91 1.86 -13.28
N VAL A 208 15.75 2.97 -14.01
CA VAL A 208 15.21 4.19 -13.43
C VAL A 208 13.76 4.26 -13.87
N ALA A 209 12.85 4.34 -12.91
CA ALA A 209 11.41 4.36 -13.15
C ALA A 209 10.80 5.66 -12.63
N SER A 210 9.65 6.03 -13.17
CA SER A 210 8.82 7.11 -12.62
C SER A 210 8.02 6.57 -11.43
N PHE A 211 8.06 7.30 -10.32
CA PHE A 211 7.38 6.99 -9.07
C PHE A 211 6.45 8.15 -8.72
N LEU A 212 5.18 7.84 -8.47
CA LEU A 212 4.18 8.79 -7.97
C LEU A 212 4.33 8.91 -6.45
N MET A 213 4.74 10.08 -5.97
CA MET A 213 4.78 10.41 -4.55
C MET A 213 3.36 10.68 -4.06
N ALA A 214 2.89 9.84 -3.15
CA ALA A 214 1.52 9.87 -2.69
C ALA A 214 1.36 9.36 -1.26
N ARG A 215 2.19 9.86 -0.33
CA ARG A 215 2.14 9.46 1.08
C ARG A 215 2.25 7.94 1.22
N ASN A 216 1.25 7.30 1.83
CA ASN A 216 1.20 5.88 2.10
C ASN A 216 0.68 5.04 0.91
N VAL A 217 0.36 5.65 -0.23
CA VAL A 217 -0.09 4.95 -1.46
C VAL A 217 0.82 5.28 -2.67
N GLY A 218 2.08 5.65 -2.39
CA GLY A 218 3.09 5.92 -3.41
C GLY A 218 3.45 4.65 -4.19
N ARG A 219 3.61 4.77 -5.51
CA ARG A 219 3.82 3.60 -6.39
C ARG A 219 4.59 3.94 -7.65
N LEU A 220 5.14 2.91 -8.30
CA LEU A 220 5.63 3.07 -9.66
C LEU A 220 4.46 3.43 -10.58
N HIS A 221 4.61 4.54 -11.28
CA HIS A 221 3.58 5.06 -12.15
C HIS A 221 4.22 5.87 -13.27
N ASP A 222 3.90 5.51 -14.50
CA ASP A 222 4.28 6.26 -15.68
C ASP A 222 3.19 7.31 -15.98
N PRO A 223 3.47 8.62 -15.87
CA PRO A 223 2.49 9.67 -16.14
C PRO A 223 2.01 9.67 -17.61
N GLU A 224 2.76 9.08 -18.54
CA GLU A 224 2.35 8.96 -19.94
C GLU A 224 1.45 7.75 -20.19
N ASN A 225 1.35 6.81 -19.24
CA ASN A 225 0.51 5.63 -19.37
C ASN A 225 -0.95 5.95 -19.01
N THR A 226 -1.71 6.38 -20.01
CA THR A 226 -3.13 6.73 -19.89
C THR A 226 -4.08 5.52 -19.95
N THR A 227 -3.60 4.29 -19.75
CA THR A 227 -4.48 3.11 -19.86
C THR A 227 -5.44 3.05 -18.68
N GLU A 228 -6.75 2.92 -18.95
CA GLU A 228 -7.86 2.92 -17.98
C GLU A 228 -7.82 1.77 -16.95
N ASN A 229 -6.79 0.92 -16.97
CA ASN A 229 -6.63 -0.25 -16.11
C ASN A 229 -5.72 0.01 -14.90
N VAL A 230 -5.55 1.27 -14.48
CA VAL A 230 -4.90 1.57 -13.20
C VAL A 230 -5.85 1.09 -12.09
N PRO A 231 -5.41 0.19 -11.20
CA PRO A 231 -6.21 -0.24 -10.05
C PRO A 231 -6.68 0.99 -9.29
N ALA A 232 -7.99 1.09 -9.12
CA ALA A 232 -8.67 2.23 -8.54
C ALA A 232 -8.34 2.38 -7.04
N ASN A 233 -7.19 2.97 -6.74
CA ASN A 233 -7.10 3.93 -5.64
C ASN A 233 -7.56 5.28 -6.19
N THR A 234 -8.30 6.01 -5.36
CA THR A 234 -9.13 7.17 -5.71
C THR A 234 -8.55 8.01 -6.86
N LEU A 235 -9.43 8.40 -7.80
CA LEU A 235 -9.17 9.32 -8.92
C LEU A 235 -8.44 10.63 -8.52
N ASP A 236 -8.18 10.86 -7.24
CA ASP A 236 -7.49 12.03 -6.71
C ASP A 236 -5.96 11.87 -6.75
N VAL A 237 -5.42 10.68 -6.45
CA VAL A 237 -3.96 10.53 -6.19
C VAL A 237 -3.12 10.52 -7.47
N ALA A 238 -3.59 9.85 -8.53
CA ALA A 238 -2.85 9.75 -9.80
C ALA A 238 -2.75 11.07 -10.57
N TYR A 239 -3.63 12.05 -10.25
CA TYR A 239 -3.72 13.33 -10.97
C TYR A 239 -3.21 14.53 -10.16
N THR A 240 -2.93 14.36 -8.85
CA THR A 240 -2.46 15.45 -7.97
C THR A 240 -1.09 15.21 -7.36
N GLY A 241 -0.59 13.95 -7.32
CA GLY A 241 0.73 13.64 -6.77
C GLY A 241 1.87 14.04 -7.70
N GLU A 242 3.04 14.33 -7.11
CA GLU A 242 4.25 14.65 -7.86
C GLU A 242 4.96 13.37 -8.30
N HIS A 243 5.46 13.35 -9.54
CA HIS A 243 6.32 12.26 -10.02
C HIS A 243 7.79 12.59 -9.80
N ILE A 244 8.54 11.58 -9.37
CA ILE A 244 10.00 11.62 -9.31
C ILE A 244 10.59 10.38 -9.97
N HIS A 245 11.80 10.51 -10.49
CA HIS A 245 12.55 9.36 -10.95
C HIS A 245 13.21 8.65 -9.77
N VAL A 246 13.24 7.32 -9.78
CA VAL A 246 13.82 6.51 -8.71
C VAL A 246 14.60 5.35 -9.31
N GLN A 247 15.77 5.04 -8.72
CA GLN A 247 16.49 3.82 -9.06
C GLN A 247 15.78 2.60 -8.47
N CYS A 248 15.40 1.66 -9.33
CA CYS A 248 14.93 0.35 -8.90
C CYS A 248 16.01 -0.71 -9.10
N LEU A 249 16.20 -1.58 -8.10
CA LEU A 249 17.14 -2.71 -8.17
C LEU A 249 16.36 -4.03 -8.05
N PRO A 250 16.70 -5.07 -8.84
CA PRO A 250 16.17 -6.40 -8.61
C PRO A 250 16.52 -6.90 -7.20
N LEU A 251 15.60 -7.59 -6.53
CA LEU A 251 15.79 -8.09 -5.15
C LEU A 251 17.09 -8.88 -4.98
N ILE A 252 17.46 -9.69 -5.99
CA ILE A 252 18.67 -10.50 -5.98
C ILE A 252 19.96 -9.68 -5.78
N LEU A 253 19.99 -8.41 -6.22
CA LEU A 253 21.16 -7.56 -6.02
C LEU A 253 21.31 -7.15 -4.55
N TYR A 254 20.22 -6.90 -3.82
CA TYR A 254 20.29 -6.64 -2.38
C TYR A 254 20.77 -7.87 -1.62
N ILE A 255 20.22 -9.04 -1.94
CA ILE A 255 20.59 -10.31 -1.33
C ILE A 255 22.10 -10.57 -1.52
N ALA A 256 22.57 -10.44 -2.76
CA ALA A 256 23.97 -10.66 -3.10
C ALA A 256 24.90 -9.59 -2.47
N ALA A 257 24.54 -8.31 -2.51
CA ALA A 257 25.33 -7.22 -1.94
C ALA A 257 25.43 -7.29 -0.40
N LEU A 258 24.39 -7.80 0.25
CA LEU A 258 24.36 -8.03 1.70
C LEU A 258 24.99 -9.37 2.10
N GLY A 259 25.20 -10.29 1.16
CA GLY A 259 25.66 -11.64 1.45
C GLY A 259 24.66 -12.47 2.28
N VAL A 260 23.37 -12.14 2.19
CA VAL A 260 22.30 -12.81 2.93
C VAL A 260 21.95 -14.12 2.22
N LYS A 261 21.88 -15.22 2.97
CA LYS A 261 21.57 -16.55 2.42
C LYS A 261 20.10 -16.91 2.52
N THR A 262 19.47 -16.49 3.62
CA THR A 262 18.07 -16.80 3.94
C THR A 262 17.38 -15.53 4.40
N ILE A 263 16.19 -15.31 3.86
CA ILE A 263 15.26 -14.27 4.29
C ILE A 263 14.15 -15.00 5.03
N ASP A 264 14.04 -14.78 6.34
CA ASP A 264 12.97 -15.38 7.13
C ASP A 264 11.62 -14.76 6.77
N TYR A 265 11.57 -13.45 6.56
CA TYR A 265 10.34 -12.74 6.22
C TYR A 265 10.55 -11.69 5.12
N PHE A 266 9.75 -11.74 4.06
CA PHE A 266 9.69 -10.71 3.04
C PHE A 266 8.31 -10.06 3.00
N SER A 267 8.20 -8.81 3.46
CA SER A 267 7.01 -7.97 3.31
C SER A 267 7.11 -7.18 2.00
N LEU A 268 6.10 -7.32 1.14
CA LEU A 268 6.02 -6.67 -0.16
C LEU A 268 4.67 -5.97 -0.29
N ASP A 269 4.70 -4.65 -0.10
CA ASP A 269 3.55 -3.76 -0.21
C ASP A 269 3.99 -2.54 -1.03
N VAL A 270 3.79 -2.59 -2.35
CA VAL A 270 4.30 -1.57 -3.28
C VAL A 270 3.19 -0.97 -4.14
N GLU A 271 1.96 -1.08 -3.64
CA GLU A 271 0.77 -0.38 -4.14
C GLU A 271 0.49 -0.68 -5.62
N GLY A 272 0.72 -1.94 -6.03
CA GLY A 272 0.18 -2.53 -7.27
C GLY A 272 1.17 -3.26 -8.19
N ASN A 273 2.47 -3.24 -7.89
CA ASN A 273 3.51 -3.92 -8.67
C ASN A 273 4.09 -5.18 -8.00
N GLU A 274 3.41 -5.73 -7.00
CA GLU A 274 3.86 -6.88 -6.21
C GLU A 274 4.15 -8.08 -7.11
N ILE A 275 3.20 -8.43 -7.97
CA ILE A 275 3.35 -9.57 -8.88
C ILE A 275 4.50 -9.35 -9.88
N ASP A 276 4.66 -8.14 -10.39
CA ASP A 276 5.74 -7.84 -11.34
C ASP A 276 7.11 -7.97 -10.67
N VAL A 277 7.24 -7.50 -9.41
CA VAL A 277 8.43 -7.72 -8.59
C VAL A 277 8.67 -9.22 -8.36
N LEU A 278 7.66 -9.97 -7.94
CA LEU A 278 7.76 -11.40 -7.66
C LEU A 278 8.18 -12.21 -8.91
N GLU A 279 7.74 -11.82 -10.11
CA GLU A 279 8.15 -12.45 -11.38
C GLU A 279 9.64 -12.26 -11.69
N THR A 280 10.31 -11.27 -11.09
CA THR A 280 11.76 -11.08 -11.25
C THR A 280 12.59 -12.00 -10.36
N ILE A 281 12.01 -12.55 -9.29
CA ILE A 281 12.74 -13.27 -8.25
C ILE A 281 13.06 -14.71 -8.71
N PRO A 282 14.33 -15.13 -8.71
CA PRO A 282 14.70 -16.52 -8.97
C PRO A 282 14.50 -17.36 -7.71
N PHE A 283 13.25 -17.79 -7.43
CA PHE A 283 12.89 -18.53 -6.21
C PHE A 283 13.61 -19.88 -6.02
N ASN A 284 14.24 -20.40 -7.07
CA ASN A 284 15.14 -21.56 -7.04
C ASN A 284 16.55 -21.23 -6.52
N GLU A 285 16.94 -19.95 -6.50
CA GLU A 285 18.26 -19.47 -6.09
C GLU A 285 18.22 -18.68 -4.78
N VAL A 286 17.05 -18.15 -4.39
CA VAL A 286 16.86 -17.41 -3.15
C VAL A 286 16.02 -18.20 -2.15
N ASP A 287 16.40 -18.15 -0.88
CA ASP A 287 15.68 -18.83 0.20
C ASP A 287 14.86 -17.82 1.02
N ILE A 288 13.60 -17.62 0.61
CA ILE A 288 12.62 -16.81 1.34
C ILE A 288 11.65 -17.74 2.06
N LYS A 289 11.56 -17.68 3.39
CA LYS A 289 10.75 -18.62 4.19
C LYS A 289 9.27 -18.25 4.22
N ALA A 290 8.96 -17.00 4.57
CA ALA A 290 7.60 -16.48 4.56
C ALA A 290 7.52 -15.14 3.80
N LEU A 291 6.39 -14.90 3.15
CA LEU A 291 6.09 -13.64 2.48
C LEU A 291 4.75 -13.08 2.96
N SER A 292 4.66 -11.76 3.08
CA SER A 292 3.39 -11.01 3.13
C SER A 292 3.32 -10.19 1.86
N VAL A 293 2.27 -10.39 1.06
CA VAL A 293 2.12 -9.73 -0.23
C VAL A 293 0.76 -9.06 -0.31
N GLU A 294 0.77 -7.75 -0.48
CA GLU A 294 -0.42 -6.94 -0.74
C GLU A 294 -1.05 -7.36 -2.08
N TYR A 295 -2.39 -7.36 -2.18
CA TYR A 295 -3.05 -7.88 -3.39
C TYR A 295 -4.17 -7.00 -3.96
N ILE A 296 -4.63 -5.96 -3.26
CA ILE A 296 -5.82 -5.20 -3.69
C ILE A 296 -5.50 -4.23 -4.83
N HIS A 297 -4.24 -3.80 -4.95
CA HIS A 297 -3.81 -2.92 -6.01
C HIS A 297 -3.20 -3.66 -7.21
N ASN A 298 -3.27 -4.99 -7.23
CA ASN A 298 -2.67 -5.75 -8.32
C ASN A 298 -3.63 -5.98 -9.50
N ALA A 299 -3.28 -5.50 -10.69
CA ALA A 299 -4.10 -5.64 -11.90
C ALA A 299 -4.33 -7.10 -12.34
N LYS A 300 -3.39 -8.01 -12.07
CA LYS A 300 -3.53 -9.46 -12.40
C LYS A 300 -4.40 -10.19 -11.37
N GLY A 301 -4.60 -9.60 -10.19
CA GLY A 301 -5.54 -10.04 -9.15
C GLY A 301 -5.09 -11.18 -8.25
N ARG A 302 -5.81 -11.35 -7.13
CA ARG A 302 -5.54 -12.32 -6.04
C ARG A 302 -5.34 -13.76 -6.52
N LYS A 303 -6.17 -14.23 -7.46
CA LYS A 303 -6.07 -15.62 -7.95
C LYS A 303 -4.74 -15.87 -8.67
N TYR A 304 -4.32 -14.94 -9.52
CA TYR A 304 -3.05 -15.07 -10.24
C TYR A 304 -1.88 -15.11 -9.26
N LEU A 305 -1.88 -14.22 -8.25
CA LEU A 305 -0.86 -14.20 -7.21
C LEU A 305 -0.73 -15.55 -6.49
N ILE A 306 -1.86 -16.13 -6.06
CA ILE A 306 -1.87 -17.44 -5.38
C ILE A 306 -1.32 -18.54 -6.29
N ASP A 307 -1.87 -18.70 -7.49
CA ASP A 307 -1.48 -19.75 -8.43
C ASP A 307 0.03 -19.65 -8.76
N MET A 308 0.51 -18.42 -8.96
CA MET A 308 1.90 -18.13 -9.26
C MET A 308 2.83 -18.50 -8.10
N MET A 309 2.47 -18.16 -6.86
CA MET A 309 3.27 -18.51 -5.69
C MET A 309 3.25 -20.01 -5.38
N GLU A 310 2.13 -20.69 -5.62
CA GLU A 310 2.04 -22.14 -5.49
C GLU A 310 2.99 -22.88 -6.44
N GLN A 311 3.06 -22.44 -7.70
CA GLN A 311 4.01 -22.98 -8.69
C GLN A 311 5.48 -22.77 -8.29
N ARG A 312 5.76 -21.79 -7.42
CA ARG A 312 7.10 -21.49 -6.92
C ARG A 312 7.41 -22.13 -5.57
N GLY A 313 6.60 -23.11 -5.16
CA GLY A 313 6.85 -23.90 -3.95
C GLY A 313 6.35 -23.26 -2.66
N TYR A 314 5.39 -22.33 -2.75
CA TYR A 314 4.74 -21.74 -1.59
C TYR A 314 3.31 -22.27 -1.43
N TYR A 315 2.71 -22.02 -0.27
CA TYR A 315 1.28 -22.20 -0.05
C TYR A 315 0.75 -21.02 0.77
N VAL A 316 -0.55 -20.74 0.64
CA VAL A 316 -1.22 -19.72 1.46
C VAL A 316 -1.37 -20.24 2.88
N TYR A 317 -0.79 -19.53 3.85
CA TYR A 317 -0.96 -19.82 5.27
C TYR A 317 -2.15 -19.10 5.87
N SER A 318 -2.27 -17.80 5.60
CA SER A 318 -3.32 -16.94 6.14
C SER A 318 -3.58 -15.72 5.26
N PHE A 319 -4.66 -15.01 5.53
CA PHE A 319 -4.96 -13.70 4.99
C PHE A 319 -4.98 -12.69 6.15
N VAL A 320 -4.36 -11.53 5.95
CA VAL A 320 -4.42 -10.40 6.88
C VAL A 320 -5.24 -9.31 6.22
N GLU A 321 -6.50 -9.17 6.64
CA GLU A 321 -7.48 -8.27 6.04
C GLU A 321 -8.07 -7.38 7.16
N GLN A 322 -8.14 -6.07 6.91
CA GLN A 322 -8.76 -5.10 7.83
C GLN A 322 -10.01 -4.48 7.19
N LEU A 323 -11.03 -4.19 8.02
CA LEU A 323 -12.34 -3.70 7.53
C LEU A 323 -12.27 -2.34 6.84
N ASP A 324 -11.26 -1.54 7.16
CA ASP A 324 -10.98 -0.23 6.57
C ASP A 324 -10.07 -0.31 5.32
N ASN A 325 -9.77 -1.52 4.85
CA ASN A 325 -8.85 -1.82 3.75
C ASN A 325 -7.42 -1.30 3.94
N LEU A 326 -7.01 -0.98 5.16
CA LEU A 326 -5.65 -0.51 5.44
C LEU A 326 -4.60 -1.65 5.49
N ALA A 327 -5.04 -2.90 5.40
CA ALA A 327 -4.19 -4.07 5.16
C ALA A 327 -4.97 -5.15 4.43
N ASN A 328 -4.35 -5.71 3.39
CA ASN A 328 -4.92 -6.74 2.53
C ASN A 328 -3.79 -7.61 1.99
N ASP A 329 -3.20 -8.41 2.87
CA ASP A 329 -2.06 -9.26 2.56
C ASP A 329 -2.45 -10.73 2.50
N ILE A 330 -1.77 -11.45 1.60
CA ILE A 330 -1.71 -12.90 1.62
C ILE A 330 -0.39 -13.30 2.25
N ILE A 331 -0.45 -14.14 3.30
CA ILE A 331 0.74 -14.72 3.91
C ILE A 331 1.06 -16.04 3.22
N PHE A 332 2.23 -16.13 2.60
CA PHE A 332 2.75 -17.32 1.95
C PHE A 332 3.87 -17.95 2.77
N ILE A 333 3.94 -19.29 2.81
CA ILE A 333 5.03 -20.05 3.42
C ILE A 333 5.62 -21.02 2.42
N LYS A 334 6.95 -21.15 2.42
CA LYS A 334 7.69 -22.12 1.60
C LYS A 334 7.36 -23.55 2.07
N ARG A 335 7.02 -24.45 1.14
CA ARG A 335 6.52 -25.80 1.46
C ARG A 335 7.52 -26.68 2.22
N ASP A 336 8.81 -26.46 2.00
CA ASP A 336 9.89 -27.27 2.60
C ASP A 336 10.50 -26.61 3.84
N MET A 337 9.74 -25.80 4.56
CA MET A 337 10.19 -25.06 5.75
C MET A 337 10.30 -25.93 6.99
#